data_AF-A0A9N8PS56-F1
#
_entry.id   AF-A0A9N8PS56-F1
#
_cell.length_a   1.000
_cell.length_b   1.000
_cell.length_c   1.000
_cell.angle_alpha   90.00
_cell.angle_beta   90.00
_cell.angle_gamma   90.00
#
_symmetry.space_group_name_H-M   'P 1'
#
loop_
_entity.id
_entity.type
_entity.pdbx_description
1 polymer ?
#
loop_
_entity_poly.entity_id
_entity_poly.type
_entity_poly.pdbx_seq_one_letter_code
_entity_poly.pdbx_strand_id
1 'polypeptide(L)'
;MPKDGKMRFVQQAGKSKDIINTASAHDDHKDKSMARYRAIKTRTSRTTHSAREATQQDRTIRPSPPKIKFLHSETQASKKSERASSLDEAFQAAIKAIVPERLEATRRAKAKMGLSQETTKDDPKVAKFTQITSTDPTPPAAPKLPKAKEKPLLQAAIEHITLDRLHTVLYKALNESPKARSVFERELLAPLSPDPEEEQEAIAAKKKPTRKRPRFEMCRWCKEEFDVTDNPDDACNHHNGVLEQTRPDGFTWDCCQADGDDDGCETTAHEIDEDYDAKKPKRYWES
;
A
#
# COMPACT_ATOMS: atom_id res chain seq x y z
N MET A 1 -77.60 -21.08 16.29
CA MET A 1 -77.27 -20.25 17.48
C MET A 1 -75.78 -20.33 17.71
N PRO A 2 -74.99 -19.26 17.97
CA PRO A 2 -75.26 -17.81 18.13
C PRO A 2 -74.68 -16.97 16.95
N LYS A 3 -75.34 -15.88 16.52
CA LYS A 3 -75.24 -14.44 16.89
C LYS A 3 -74.44 -13.60 15.89
N ASP A 4 -75.19 -12.77 15.18
CA ASP A 4 -74.81 -11.78 14.18
C ASP A 4 -73.85 -10.71 14.70
N GLY A 5 -72.69 -10.58 14.05
CA GLY A 5 -71.72 -9.51 14.24
C GLY A 5 -71.98 -8.35 13.28
N LYS A 6 -72.75 -7.36 13.74
CA LYS A 6 -73.11 -6.14 13.02
C LYS A 6 -71.95 -5.12 13.09
N MET A 7 -71.08 -5.08 12.07
CA MET A 7 -70.07 -4.03 11.96
C MET A 7 -70.72 -2.72 11.48
N ARG A 8 -70.59 -1.67 12.31
CA ARG A 8 -71.00 -0.29 11.99
C ARG A 8 -69.89 0.39 11.19
N PHE A 9 -70.20 0.78 9.96
CA PHE A 9 -69.43 1.75 9.20
C PHE A 9 -69.66 3.15 9.78
N VAL A 10 -68.59 3.79 10.24
CA VAL A 10 -68.58 5.21 10.58
C VAL A 10 -68.05 5.95 9.35
N GLN A 11 -68.95 6.61 8.62
CA GLN A 11 -68.60 7.63 7.64
C GLN A 11 -68.21 8.91 8.39
N GLN A 12 -66.96 9.34 8.26
CA GLN A 12 -66.55 10.72 8.53
C GLN A 12 -66.37 11.45 7.20
N ALA A 13 -67.39 12.20 6.83
CA ALA A 13 -67.28 13.28 5.85
C ALA A 13 -66.78 14.53 6.58
N GLY A 14 -65.65 15.08 6.13
CA GLY A 14 -65.00 16.19 6.81
C GLY A 14 -64.03 16.96 5.92
N LYS A 15 -64.59 17.84 5.08
CA LYS A 15 -64.06 19.17 4.71
C LYS A 15 -62.71 19.25 3.99
N SER A 16 -62.81 19.36 2.67
CA SER A 16 -61.92 20.20 1.85
C SER A 16 -61.87 21.64 2.38
N LYS A 17 -60.68 22.23 2.45
CA LYS A 17 -60.33 23.55 1.90
C LYS A 17 -58.89 23.95 2.22
N ASP A 18 -58.24 24.42 1.16
CA ASP A 18 -57.14 25.40 1.13
C ASP A 18 -55.79 24.98 1.74
N ILE A 19 -54.96 24.31 0.92
CA ILE A 19 -53.50 24.47 1.01
C ILE A 19 -53.01 24.95 -0.37
N ILE A 20 -52.64 26.21 -0.35
CA ILE A 20 -52.15 27.02 -1.46
C ILE A 20 -50.69 26.63 -1.76
N ASN A 21 -50.36 26.60 -3.05
CA ASN A 21 -49.03 26.63 -3.65
C ASN A 21 -47.92 27.23 -2.76
N THR A 22 -46.91 26.41 -2.45
CA THR A 22 -45.54 26.85 -2.14
C THR A 22 -44.53 25.96 -2.86
N ALA A 23 -44.63 25.94 -4.20
CA ALA A 23 -43.50 25.61 -5.07
C ALA A 23 -42.75 26.91 -5.40
N SER A 24 -41.41 26.84 -5.55
CA SER A 24 -40.45 27.94 -5.79
C SER A 24 -39.90 28.67 -4.57
N ALA A 25 -38.97 28.04 -3.85
CA ALA A 25 -37.92 28.76 -3.11
C ALA A 25 -36.65 27.91 -2.82
N HIS A 26 -36.41 26.81 -3.53
CA HIS A 26 -35.31 25.88 -3.18
C HIS A 26 -34.20 25.73 -4.24
N ASP A 27 -34.20 26.57 -5.30
CA ASP A 27 -33.15 26.58 -6.33
C ASP A 27 -32.16 27.76 -6.24
N ASP A 28 -32.48 28.82 -5.48
CA ASP A 28 -31.62 30.02 -5.40
C ASP A 28 -30.40 29.88 -4.46
N HIS A 29 -30.26 28.76 -3.74
CA HIS A 29 -29.15 28.56 -2.80
C HIS A 29 -27.94 27.84 -3.40
N LYS A 30 -28.12 27.12 -4.53
CA LYS A 30 -26.99 26.49 -5.24
C LYS A 30 -26.20 27.50 -6.08
N ASP A 31 -26.85 28.52 -6.65
CA ASP A 31 -26.18 29.49 -7.51
C ASP A 31 -25.33 30.51 -6.72
N LYS A 32 -25.74 30.88 -5.51
CA LYS A 32 -24.92 31.74 -4.61
C LYS A 32 -23.68 31.02 -4.07
N SER A 33 -23.70 29.69 -3.98
CA SER A 33 -22.56 28.87 -3.58
C SER A 33 -21.48 28.83 -4.67
N MET A 34 -21.88 28.63 -5.93
CA MET A 34 -20.97 28.65 -7.09
C MET A 34 -20.37 30.04 -7.35
N ALA A 35 -21.13 31.12 -7.13
CA ALA A 35 -20.61 32.49 -7.28
C ALA A 35 -19.49 32.81 -6.26
N ARG A 36 -19.57 32.31 -5.02
CA ARG A 36 -18.48 32.45 -4.03
C ARG A 36 -17.24 31.63 -4.39
N TYR A 37 -17.41 30.44 -4.98
CA TYR A 37 -16.28 29.60 -5.40
C TYR A 37 -15.51 30.20 -6.59
N ARG A 38 -16.20 30.87 -7.53
CA ARG A 38 -15.55 31.61 -8.64
C ARG A 38 -14.80 32.87 -8.18
N ALA A 39 -15.25 33.53 -7.12
CA ALA A 39 -14.56 34.71 -6.56
C ALA A 39 -13.26 34.35 -5.81
N ILE A 40 -13.13 33.14 -5.28
CA ILE A 40 -11.91 32.70 -4.57
C ILE A 40 -10.83 32.23 -5.56
N LYS A 41 -11.20 31.58 -6.68
CA LYS A 41 -10.25 31.20 -7.73
C LYS A 41 -9.66 32.40 -8.49
N THR A 42 -10.43 33.47 -8.71
CA THR A 42 -9.88 34.67 -9.38
C THR A 42 -8.99 35.54 -8.49
N ARG A 43 -9.11 35.41 -7.16
CA ARG A 43 -8.25 36.14 -6.21
C ARG A 43 -6.88 35.48 -6.00
N THR A 44 -6.80 34.16 -6.16
CA THR A 44 -5.52 33.42 -6.05
C THR A 44 -4.68 33.46 -7.33
N SER A 45 -5.30 33.67 -8.50
CA SER A 45 -4.55 33.88 -9.76
C SER A 45 -3.98 35.29 -9.92
N ARG A 46 -4.49 36.29 -9.19
CA ARG A 46 -4.04 37.69 -9.33
C ARG A 46 -2.82 38.04 -8.45
N THR A 47 -2.49 37.22 -7.45
CA THR A 47 -1.34 37.47 -6.56
C THR A 47 -0.03 36.85 -7.06
N THR A 48 -0.05 35.90 -8.02
CA THR A 48 1.18 35.28 -8.56
C THR A 48 1.65 35.87 -9.88
N HIS A 49 0.83 36.67 -10.58
CA HIS A 49 1.27 37.39 -11.79
C HIS A 49 1.89 38.77 -11.50
N SER A 50 1.60 39.40 -10.36
CA SER A 50 2.15 40.73 -10.04
C SER A 50 3.59 40.71 -9.53
N ALA A 51 4.17 39.54 -9.25
CA ALA A 51 5.57 39.41 -8.80
C ALA A 51 6.56 39.07 -9.94
N ARG A 52 6.10 38.91 -11.19
CA ARG A 52 6.96 38.58 -12.34
C ARG A 52 7.14 39.69 -13.38
N GLU A 53 6.46 40.82 -13.24
CA GLU A 53 6.58 41.96 -14.17
C GLU A 53 7.44 43.14 -13.66
N ALA A 54 8.08 43.01 -12.48
CA ALA A 54 8.95 44.06 -11.93
C ALA A 54 10.46 43.82 -12.18
N THR A 55 10.85 43.10 -13.23
CA THR A 55 12.28 42.86 -13.55
C THR A 55 12.59 42.86 -15.05
N GLN A 56 11.87 43.67 -15.83
CA GLN A 56 12.06 43.74 -17.29
C GLN A 56 12.29 45.14 -17.86
N GLN A 57 12.75 46.11 -17.04
CA GLN A 57 13.16 47.43 -17.52
C GLN A 57 14.42 47.92 -16.80
N ASP A 58 15.55 47.24 -16.99
CA ASP A 58 16.87 47.91 -17.04
C ASP A 58 17.94 46.97 -17.63
N ARG A 59 17.98 46.87 -18.95
CA ARG A 59 19.15 46.37 -19.67
C ARG A 59 19.57 47.40 -20.70
N THR A 60 20.03 48.52 -20.17
CA THR A 60 20.94 49.41 -20.90
C THR A 60 22.26 48.67 -21.15
N ILE A 61 22.54 48.45 -22.44
CA ILE A 61 23.85 48.45 -23.12
C ILE A 61 25.03 47.97 -22.25
N ARG A 62 25.32 46.66 -22.28
CA ARG A 62 26.66 46.16 -21.95
C ARG A 62 27.48 46.01 -23.24
N PRO A 63 28.69 46.58 -23.34
CA PRO A 63 29.56 46.41 -24.50
C PRO A 63 30.03 44.96 -24.62
N SER A 64 30.06 44.47 -25.86
CA SER A 64 30.51 43.14 -26.24
C SER A 64 31.92 42.83 -25.71
N PRO A 65 32.16 41.66 -25.12
CA PRO A 65 33.50 41.24 -24.76
C PRO A 65 34.33 40.93 -26.02
N PRO A 66 35.65 41.19 -26.01
CA PRO A 66 36.52 40.91 -27.13
C PRO A 66 36.61 39.40 -27.40
N LYS A 67 36.56 39.05 -28.69
CA LYS A 67 36.74 37.68 -29.20
C LYS A 67 38.14 37.18 -28.86
N ILE A 68 38.26 36.40 -27.78
CA ILE A 68 39.46 35.63 -27.48
C ILE A 68 39.46 34.42 -28.42
N LYS A 69 40.38 34.43 -29.39
CA LYS A 69 40.69 33.28 -30.24
C LYS A 69 41.34 32.21 -29.37
N PHE A 70 40.56 31.20 -28.96
CA PHE A 70 41.13 29.99 -28.37
C PHE A 70 41.79 29.19 -29.49
N LEU A 71 43.12 29.14 -29.45
CA LEU A 71 43.93 28.18 -30.19
C LEU A 71 43.56 26.78 -29.70
N HIS A 72 43.20 25.92 -30.66
CA HIS A 72 43.06 24.49 -30.48
C HIS A 72 44.34 23.92 -29.86
N SER A 73 44.22 23.36 -28.66
CA SER A 73 45.17 22.38 -28.14
C SER A 73 44.48 21.01 -28.18
N GLU A 74 44.91 20.21 -29.15
CA GLU A 74 44.67 18.77 -29.17
C GLU A 74 45.39 18.09 -28.00
N THR A 75 44.94 16.86 -27.73
CA THR A 75 45.53 15.83 -26.86
C THR A 75 45.29 15.98 -25.35
N GLN A 76 44.30 15.24 -24.84
CA GLN A 76 44.42 14.32 -23.69
C GLN A 76 43.05 13.70 -23.33
N ALA A 77 42.54 12.83 -24.21
CA ALA A 77 41.31 12.07 -23.99
C ALA A 77 41.58 10.56 -24.13
N SER A 78 42.53 10.01 -23.37
CA SER A 78 42.66 8.57 -23.14
C SER A 78 43.54 8.34 -21.91
N LYS A 79 42.94 8.12 -20.73
CA LYS A 79 43.61 7.59 -19.51
C LYS A 79 42.66 7.42 -18.31
N LYS A 80 41.39 7.81 -18.42
CA LYS A 80 40.43 7.73 -17.30
C LYS A 80 39.59 6.45 -17.23
N SER A 81 39.63 5.55 -18.24
CA SER A 81 38.84 4.31 -18.21
C SER A 81 39.57 3.11 -17.59
N GLU A 82 40.91 3.08 -17.51
CA GLU A 82 41.63 1.93 -16.95
C GLU A 82 41.50 1.80 -15.43
N ARG A 83 41.38 2.91 -14.69
CA ARG A 83 41.26 2.89 -13.22
C ARG A 83 39.93 2.33 -12.70
N ALA A 84 38.85 2.35 -13.50
CA ALA A 84 37.58 1.78 -13.09
C ALA A 84 37.58 0.25 -13.13
N SER A 85 38.35 -0.37 -14.05
CA SER A 85 38.44 -1.84 -14.13
C SER A 85 39.22 -2.47 -12.96
N SER A 86 40.24 -1.77 -12.46
CA SER A 86 41.10 -2.27 -11.37
C SER A 86 40.38 -2.40 -10.03
N LEU A 87 39.37 -1.57 -9.76
CA LEU A 87 38.64 -1.61 -8.49
C LEU A 87 37.60 -2.74 -8.46
N ASP A 88 36.94 -3.00 -9.60
CA ASP A 88 36.01 -4.13 -9.75
C ASP A 88 36.74 -5.48 -9.67
N GLU A 89 37.96 -5.58 -10.23
CA GLU A 89 38.77 -6.80 -10.14
C GLU A 89 39.26 -7.07 -8.71
N ALA A 90 39.69 -6.04 -7.98
CA ALA A 90 40.07 -6.14 -6.58
C ALA A 90 38.87 -6.54 -5.69
N PHE A 91 37.67 -6.02 -5.98
CA PHE A 91 36.46 -6.36 -5.23
C PHE A 91 35.99 -7.79 -5.52
N GLN A 92 36.06 -8.24 -6.78
CA GLN A 92 35.77 -9.63 -7.14
C GLN A 92 36.78 -10.62 -6.53
N ALA A 93 38.06 -10.24 -6.45
CA ALA A 93 39.08 -11.03 -5.79
C ALA A 93 38.82 -11.17 -4.28
N ALA A 94 38.40 -10.09 -3.61
CA ALA A 94 38.04 -10.10 -2.19
C ALA A 94 36.83 -11.00 -1.89
N ILE A 95 35.79 -10.96 -2.74
CA ILE A 95 34.63 -11.86 -2.59
C ILE A 95 35.05 -13.33 -2.77
N LYS A 96 35.88 -13.65 -3.77
CA LYS A 96 36.39 -15.01 -3.97
C LYS A 96 37.23 -15.52 -2.79
N ALA A 97 37.91 -14.64 -2.07
CA ALA A 97 38.72 -15.02 -0.90
C ALA A 97 37.89 -15.30 0.36
N ILE A 98 36.73 -14.65 0.54
CA ILE A 98 35.90 -14.77 1.76
C ILE A 98 34.97 -16.01 1.73
N VAL A 99 34.54 -16.43 0.55
CA VAL A 99 33.58 -17.56 0.40
C VAL A 99 34.10 -18.90 0.92
N PRO A 100 35.36 -19.30 0.68
CA PRO A 100 35.89 -20.58 1.18
C PRO A 100 35.93 -20.66 2.72
N GLU A 101 36.33 -19.57 3.37
CA GLU A 101 36.47 -19.52 4.83
C GLU A 101 35.11 -19.71 5.55
N ARG A 102 34.06 -19.10 4.99
CA ARG A 102 32.70 -19.22 5.54
C ARG A 102 32.11 -20.63 5.36
N LEU A 103 32.44 -21.29 4.26
CA LEU A 103 32.02 -22.67 3.98
C LEU A 103 32.71 -23.67 4.91
N GLU A 104 33.99 -23.47 5.21
CA GLU A 104 34.72 -24.31 6.14
C GLU A 104 34.30 -24.09 7.60
N ALA A 105 34.04 -22.84 7.99
CA ALA A 105 33.45 -22.52 9.30
C ALA A 105 32.08 -23.20 9.50
N THR A 106 31.26 -23.23 8.44
CA THR A 106 29.96 -23.92 8.46
C THR A 106 30.11 -25.44 8.57
N ARG A 107 31.08 -26.03 7.87
CA ARG A 107 31.42 -27.47 8.02
C ARG A 107 31.90 -27.81 9.43
N ARG A 108 32.76 -26.97 10.04
CA ARG A 108 33.22 -27.16 11.42
C ARG A 108 32.08 -27.02 12.43
N ALA A 109 31.18 -26.06 12.24
CA ALA A 109 30.00 -25.91 13.09
C ALA A 109 29.08 -27.14 12.99
N LYS A 110 28.83 -27.64 11.77
CA LYS A 110 27.98 -28.82 11.54
C LYS A 110 28.61 -30.10 12.12
N ALA A 111 29.93 -30.25 12.06
CA ALA A 111 30.66 -31.34 12.71
C ALA A 111 30.61 -31.27 14.24
N LYS A 112 30.68 -30.06 14.83
CA LYS A 112 30.54 -29.88 16.29
C LYS A 112 29.13 -30.13 16.81
N MET A 113 28.11 -29.97 15.97
CA MET A 113 26.71 -30.18 16.37
C MET A 113 26.26 -31.64 16.35
N GLY A 114 27.13 -32.61 16.03
CA GLY A 114 26.84 -34.03 16.20
C GLY A 114 25.55 -34.49 15.52
N LEU A 115 25.15 -33.83 14.42
CA LEU A 115 23.93 -34.15 13.70
C LEU A 115 24.22 -35.35 12.80
N SER A 116 24.26 -36.53 13.43
CA SER A 116 24.22 -37.83 12.76
C SER A 116 23.00 -37.82 11.83
N GLN A 117 23.24 -37.94 10.53
CA GLN A 117 22.20 -38.29 9.59
C GLN A 117 21.71 -39.69 9.93
N GLU A 118 20.61 -39.78 10.66
CA GLU A 118 19.84 -41.01 10.77
C GLU A 118 19.28 -41.34 9.38
N THR A 119 19.87 -42.33 8.76
CA THR A 119 19.31 -43.05 7.62
C THR A 119 18.11 -43.85 8.14
N THR A 120 16.90 -43.36 7.87
CA THR A 120 15.69 -44.15 8.06
C THR A 120 15.61 -45.20 6.95
N LYS A 121 15.92 -46.45 7.32
CA LYS A 121 15.62 -47.62 6.53
C LYS A 121 14.93 -48.65 7.43
N ASP A 122 13.76 -49.07 6.95
CA ASP A 122 13.06 -50.32 7.25
C ASP A 122 12.39 -50.48 8.64
N ASP A 123 11.05 -50.48 8.61
CA ASP A 123 10.13 -51.21 9.49
C ASP A 123 10.61 -52.66 9.76
N PRO A 124 10.33 -53.30 10.93
CA PRO A 124 8.95 -53.70 11.24
C PRO A 124 8.54 -53.80 12.73
N LYS A 125 7.22 -53.94 12.92
CA LYS A 125 6.47 -54.49 14.09
C LYS A 125 7.31 -55.38 15.03
N VAL A 126 7.11 -55.24 16.34
CA VAL A 126 6.66 -56.30 17.29
C VAL A 126 6.78 -55.88 18.78
N ALA A 127 5.71 -56.18 19.52
CA ALA A 127 5.54 -56.51 20.94
C ALA A 127 6.07 -55.64 22.11
N LYS A 128 5.09 -55.30 22.97
CA LYS A 128 5.06 -55.43 24.44
C LYS A 128 6.31 -56.01 25.11
N PHE A 129 6.91 -55.27 26.06
CA PHE A 129 7.58 -55.89 27.22
C PHE A 129 7.66 -54.93 28.43
N THR A 130 6.89 -55.29 29.45
CA THR A 130 7.16 -55.33 30.90
C THR A 130 7.83 -54.18 31.66
N GLN A 131 7.10 -53.76 32.69
CA GLN A 131 7.50 -53.01 33.88
C GLN A 131 8.70 -53.66 34.59
N ILE A 132 9.67 -52.85 35.04
CA ILE A 132 10.35 -53.12 36.31
C ILE A 132 10.78 -51.81 37.00
N THR A 133 10.45 -51.78 38.28
CA THR A 133 10.77 -50.83 39.34
C THR A 133 12.26 -50.57 39.51
N SER A 134 12.66 -49.31 39.65
CA SER A 134 13.89 -48.93 40.35
C SER A 134 13.65 -47.68 41.19
N THR A 135 13.56 -47.89 42.49
CA THR A 135 13.48 -46.88 43.54
C THR A 135 14.87 -46.35 43.82
N ASP A 136 15.13 -45.10 43.43
CA ASP A 136 16.27 -44.34 43.93
C ASP A 136 15.80 -42.92 44.29
N PRO A 137 15.91 -42.48 45.56
CA PRO A 137 15.45 -41.16 45.98
C PRO A 137 16.44 -40.09 45.52
N THR A 138 16.28 -39.67 44.26
CA THR A 138 16.94 -38.47 43.73
C THR A 138 16.30 -37.23 44.37
N PRO A 139 17.08 -36.23 44.82
CA PRO A 139 16.55 -35.00 45.41
C PRO A 139 15.48 -34.39 44.50
N PRO A 140 14.37 -33.85 45.03
CA PRO A 140 13.27 -33.35 44.21
C PRO A 140 13.82 -32.28 43.26
N ALA A 141 14.00 -32.68 42.00
CA ALA A 141 14.37 -31.79 40.92
C ALA A 141 13.30 -30.71 40.90
N ALA A 142 13.72 -29.47 41.23
CA ALA A 142 12.84 -28.32 41.20
C ALA A 142 12.02 -28.37 39.90
N PRO A 143 10.68 -28.30 39.99
CA PRO A 143 9.83 -28.41 38.83
C PRO A 143 10.30 -27.38 37.82
N LYS A 144 10.81 -27.85 36.68
CA LYS A 144 11.18 -27.00 35.55
C LYS A 144 9.89 -26.31 35.13
N LEU A 145 9.68 -25.10 35.64
CA LEU A 145 8.59 -24.24 35.24
C LEU A 145 8.58 -24.22 33.71
N PRO A 146 7.48 -24.65 33.06
CA PRO A 146 7.40 -24.61 31.61
C PRO A 146 7.66 -23.17 31.23
N LYS A 147 8.70 -22.91 30.44
CA LYS A 147 9.01 -21.59 29.90
C LYS A 147 7.75 -21.16 29.15
N ALA A 148 6.94 -20.33 29.81
CA ALA A 148 5.75 -19.76 29.23
C ALA A 148 6.19 -19.17 27.91
N LYS A 149 5.51 -19.57 26.83
CA LYS A 149 5.79 -19.10 25.49
C LYS A 149 5.58 -17.59 25.55
N GLU A 150 6.65 -16.82 25.73
CA GLU A 150 6.73 -15.37 25.61
C GLU A 150 6.49 -14.97 24.14
N LYS A 151 5.48 -15.54 23.48
CA LYS A 151 4.84 -14.88 22.36
C LYS A 151 3.82 -13.93 23.00
N PRO A 152 4.11 -12.62 23.00
CA PRO A 152 4.61 -11.93 24.20
C PRO A 152 3.76 -10.69 24.51
N LEU A 153 3.97 -10.08 25.69
CA LEU A 153 3.41 -8.78 26.08
C LEU A 153 3.52 -7.69 25.00
N LEU A 154 4.55 -7.75 24.15
CA LEU A 154 4.74 -6.82 23.03
C LEU A 154 3.65 -6.93 21.96
N GLN A 155 3.21 -8.14 21.61
CA GLN A 155 2.15 -8.32 20.61
C GLN A 155 0.83 -7.74 21.11
N ALA A 156 0.48 -8.03 22.37
CA ALA A 156 -0.69 -7.44 23.02
C ALA A 156 -0.59 -5.91 23.05
N ALA A 157 0.59 -5.35 23.31
CA ALA A 157 0.81 -3.90 23.28
C ALA A 157 0.60 -3.31 21.87
N ILE A 158 1.01 -4.02 20.81
CA ILE A 158 0.78 -3.60 19.42
C ILE A 158 -0.71 -3.65 19.07
N GLU A 159 -1.45 -4.68 19.50
CA GLU A 159 -2.89 -4.81 19.19
C GLU A 159 -3.75 -3.70 19.83
N HIS A 160 -3.30 -3.11 20.95
CA HIS A 160 -4.03 -2.08 21.68
C HIS A 160 -3.48 -0.66 21.48
N ILE A 161 -2.43 -0.49 20.67
CA ILE A 161 -1.82 0.82 20.43
C ILE A 161 -2.72 1.65 19.50
N THR A 162 -2.79 2.96 19.72
CA THR A 162 -3.48 3.85 18.78
C THR A 162 -2.68 3.99 17.48
N LEU A 163 -3.36 4.23 16.36
CA LEU A 163 -2.73 4.36 15.04
C LEU A 163 -1.63 5.46 15.03
N ASP A 164 -1.91 6.63 15.60
CA ASP A 164 -0.92 7.73 15.69
C ASP A 164 0.33 7.33 16.47
N ARG A 165 0.14 6.56 17.54
CA ARG A 165 1.24 6.08 18.36
C ARG A 165 2.02 4.98 17.64
N LEU A 166 1.35 4.09 16.90
CA LEU A 166 2.00 3.10 16.02
C LEU A 166 2.87 3.80 14.98
N HIS A 167 2.33 4.79 14.26
CA HIS A 167 3.08 5.59 13.29
C HIS A 167 4.31 6.23 13.93
N THR A 168 4.16 6.84 15.11
CA THR A 168 5.28 7.47 15.82
C THR A 168 6.39 6.48 16.15
N VAL A 169 6.03 5.30 16.70
CA VAL A 169 7.00 4.25 17.06
C VAL A 169 7.67 3.69 15.80
N LEU A 170 6.90 3.47 14.73
CA LEU A 170 7.40 2.99 13.45
C LEU A 170 8.42 3.96 12.84
N TYR A 171 8.07 5.25 12.73
CA TYR A 171 9.00 6.27 12.22
C TYR A 171 10.28 6.35 13.04
N LYS A 172 10.17 6.26 14.38
CA LYS A 172 11.34 6.21 15.26
C LYS A 172 12.22 5.00 14.95
N ALA A 173 11.64 3.80 14.84
CA ALA A 173 12.37 2.58 14.52
C ALA A 173 13.06 2.64 13.14
N LEU A 174 12.39 3.23 12.13
CA LEU A 174 12.93 3.41 10.77
C LEU A 174 14.08 4.44 10.70
N ASN A 175 14.08 5.42 11.62
CA ASN A 175 15.16 6.40 11.73
C ASN A 175 16.38 5.83 12.46
N GLU A 176 16.17 5.00 13.48
CA GLU A 176 17.24 4.41 14.29
C GLU A 176 17.93 3.21 13.60
N SER A 177 17.21 2.46 12.76
CA SER A 177 17.71 1.22 12.16
C SER A 177 17.64 1.23 10.63
N PRO A 178 18.79 1.39 9.92
CA PRO A 178 18.86 1.26 8.46
C PRO A 178 18.39 -0.12 7.97
N LYS A 179 18.62 -1.16 8.77
CA LYS A 179 18.16 -2.52 8.46
C LYS A 179 16.63 -2.62 8.50
N ALA A 180 15.99 -2.00 9.49
CA ALA A 180 14.54 -1.93 9.54
C ALA A 180 14.01 -1.21 8.29
N ARG A 181 14.60 -0.06 7.94
CA ARG A 181 14.24 0.68 6.73
C ARG A 181 14.32 -0.17 5.47
N SER A 182 15.39 -0.92 5.28
CA SER A 182 15.53 -1.82 4.11
C SER A 182 14.47 -2.91 4.07
N VAL A 183 14.00 -3.41 5.22
CA VAL A 183 12.90 -4.38 5.27
C VAL A 183 11.60 -3.70 4.87
N PHE A 184 11.24 -2.59 5.50
CA PHE A 184 10.01 -1.86 5.19
C PHE A 184 9.97 -1.34 3.75
N GLU A 185 11.08 -0.87 3.20
CA GLU A 185 11.15 -0.45 1.80
C GLU A 185 10.93 -1.62 0.82
N ARG A 186 11.28 -2.84 1.20
CA ARG A 186 11.03 -4.02 0.35
C ARG A 186 9.59 -4.51 0.48
N GLU A 187 9.03 -4.44 1.69
CA GLU A 187 7.66 -4.93 1.93
C GLU A 187 6.59 -3.93 1.48
N LEU A 188 6.79 -2.62 1.66
CA LEU A 188 5.75 -1.60 1.44
C LEU A 188 5.90 -0.80 0.14
N LEU A 189 7.05 -0.87 -0.54
CA LEU A 189 7.26 -0.13 -1.78
C LEU A 189 7.49 -1.10 -2.93
N ALA A 190 6.84 -0.80 -4.05
CA ALA A 190 7.06 -1.45 -5.32
C ALA A 190 7.99 -0.60 -6.19
N PRO A 191 8.84 -1.22 -7.04
CA PRO A 191 9.48 -0.51 -8.14
C PRO A 191 8.39 0.15 -8.99
N LEU A 192 8.58 1.41 -9.38
CA LEU A 192 7.71 2.00 -10.39
C LEU A 192 7.93 1.18 -11.67
N SER A 193 6.88 0.55 -12.21
CA SER A 193 6.98 -0.10 -13.51
C SER A 193 7.49 0.95 -14.48
N PRO A 194 8.67 0.75 -15.09
CA PRO A 194 9.17 1.72 -16.02
C PRO A 194 8.17 1.77 -17.17
N ASP A 195 7.85 2.97 -17.63
CA ASP A 195 7.26 3.14 -18.95
C ASP A 195 8.20 2.40 -19.93
N PRO A 196 7.71 1.56 -20.85
CA PRO A 196 8.57 0.85 -21.80
C PRO A 196 9.57 1.78 -22.52
N GLU A 197 9.23 3.07 -22.69
CA GLU A 197 10.16 4.07 -23.23
C GLU A 197 11.24 4.49 -22.20
N GLU A 198 10.86 4.75 -20.95
CA GLU A 198 11.81 5.07 -19.86
C GLU A 198 12.71 3.88 -19.52
N GLU A 199 12.24 2.65 -19.68
CA GLU A 199 13.03 1.43 -19.42
C GLU A 199 14.24 1.35 -20.35
N GLN A 200 14.05 1.63 -21.65
CA GLN A 200 15.13 1.61 -22.64
C GLN A 200 16.19 2.69 -22.34
N GLU A 201 15.77 3.89 -21.92
CA GLU A 201 16.70 4.96 -21.56
C GLU A 201 17.42 4.66 -20.23
N ALA A 202 16.73 4.09 -19.24
CA ALA A 202 17.31 3.70 -17.97
C ALA A 202 18.38 2.60 -18.13
N ILE A 203 18.12 1.62 -19.01
CA ILE A 203 19.08 0.58 -19.39
C ILE A 203 20.31 1.22 -20.05
N ALA A 204 20.11 2.16 -20.99
CA ALA A 204 21.21 2.87 -21.65
C ALA A 204 22.05 3.69 -20.66
N ALA A 205 21.41 4.31 -19.66
CA ALA A 205 22.05 5.18 -18.69
C ALA A 205 22.65 4.47 -17.47
N LYS A 206 22.41 3.16 -17.28
CA LYS A 206 22.75 2.39 -16.07
C LYS A 206 22.31 3.10 -14.77
N LYS A 207 21.23 3.87 -14.83
CA LYS A 207 20.70 4.60 -13.67
C LYS A 207 19.76 3.68 -12.91
N LYS A 208 19.92 3.60 -11.60
CA LYS A 208 18.94 2.91 -10.75
C LYS A 208 17.62 3.67 -10.82
N PRO A 209 16.47 3.01 -11.02
CA PRO A 209 15.17 3.68 -10.97
C PRO A 209 15.03 4.32 -9.59
N THR A 210 14.96 5.65 -9.56
CA THR A 210 14.94 6.43 -8.31
C THR A 210 13.54 6.56 -7.73
N ARG A 211 12.50 6.25 -8.51
CA ARG A 211 11.11 6.37 -8.10
C ARG A 211 10.59 5.02 -7.64
N LYS A 212 10.05 5.00 -6.43
CA LYS A 212 9.31 3.87 -5.84
C LYS A 212 7.87 4.31 -5.64
N ARG A 213 6.92 3.41 -5.83
CA ARG A 213 5.50 3.64 -5.51
C ARG A 213 5.08 2.80 -4.30
N PRO A 214 3.98 3.13 -3.59
CA PRO A 214 3.38 2.21 -2.64
C PRO A 214 3.08 0.85 -3.30
N ARG A 215 3.33 -0.23 -2.56
CA ARG A 215 3.04 -1.59 -3.04
C ARG A 215 1.55 -1.91 -2.98
N PHE A 216 0.86 -1.36 -2.00
CA PHE A 216 -0.56 -1.57 -1.82
C PHE A 216 -1.31 -0.28 -2.13
N GLU A 217 -2.30 -0.37 -3.00
CA GLU A 217 -3.14 0.73 -3.45
C GLU A 217 -4.61 0.33 -3.36
N MET A 218 -5.52 1.32 -3.42
CA MET A 218 -6.96 1.09 -3.35
C MET A 218 -7.54 0.89 -4.76
N CYS A 219 -8.31 -0.17 -4.98
CA CYS A 219 -8.96 -0.41 -6.25
C CYS A 219 -10.14 0.56 -6.46
N ARG A 220 -10.24 1.17 -7.65
CA ARG A 220 -11.34 2.09 -7.97
C ARG A 220 -12.69 1.39 -8.11
N TRP A 221 -12.70 0.10 -8.42
CA TRP A 221 -13.91 -0.65 -8.69
C TRP A 221 -14.44 -1.30 -7.40
N CYS A 222 -13.74 -2.31 -6.87
CA CYS A 222 -14.19 -3.02 -5.67
C CYS A 222 -13.91 -2.28 -4.35
N LYS A 223 -13.11 -1.20 -4.35
CA LYS A 223 -12.71 -0.45 -3.15
C LYS A 223 -11.96 -1.29 -2.10
N GLU A 224 -11.28 -2.34 -2.54
CA GLU A 224 -10.38 -3.16 -1.72
C GLU A 224 -8.91 -2.79 -1.98
N GLU A 225 -8.07 -3.05 -0.98
CA GLU A 225 -6.61 -2.91 -1.09
C GLU A 225 -6.04 -4.08 -1.89
N PHE A 226 -5.17 -3.79 -2.85
CA PHE A 226 -4.52 -4.82 -3.68
C PHE A 226 -3.01 -4.58 -3.82
N ASP A 227 -2.26 -5.66 -4.03
CA ASP A 227 -0.81 -5.61 -4.30
C ASP A 227 -0.57 -5.27 -5.77
N VAL A 228 0.01 -4.10 -6.03
CA VAL A 228 0.27 -3.63 -7.40
C VAL A 228 1.34 -4.45 -8.14
N THR A 229 2.04 -5.34 -7.45
CA THR A 229 3.01 -6.28 -8.04
C THR A 229 2.43 -7.66 -8.31
N ASP A 230 1.25 -7.95 -7.76
CA ASP A 230 0.52 -9.21 -7.89
C ASP A 230 -0.94 -8.91 -8.24
N ASN A 231 -1.15 -8.42 -9.47
CA ASN A 231 -2.45 -7.97 -9.97
C ASN A 231 -2.75 -8.63 -11.32
N PRO A 232 -3.15 -9.91 -11.34
CA PRO A 232 -3.54 -10.58 -12.57
C PRO A 232 -4.82 -9.96 -13.17
N ASP A 233 -5.06 -10.22 -14.46
CA ASP A 233 -6.19 -9.65 -15.23
C ASP A 233 -7.58 -10.08 -14.74
N ASP A 234 -7.67 -10.99 -13.77
CA ASP A 234 -8.90 -11.53 -13.17
C ASP A 234 -8.96 -11.34 -11.64
N ALA A 235 -8.11 -10.49 -11.07
CA ALA A 235 -8.01 -10.28 -9.62
C ALA A 235 -9.21 -9.55 -9.00
N CYS A 236 -9.85 -8.65 -9.76
CA CYS A 236 -10.91 -7.77 -9.30
C CYS A 236 -12.27 -8.22 -9.83
N ASN A 237 -13.15 -8.66 -8.94
CA ASN A 237 -14.56 -8.87 -9.24
C ASN A 237 -15.34 -7.61 -8.92
N HIS A 238 -16.00 -7.01 -9.90
CA HIS A 238 -16.79 -5.81 -9.69
C HIS A 238 -18.04 -5.75 -10.58
N HIS A 239 -18.96 -4.86 -10.20
CA HIS A 239 -20.10 -4.50 -11.02
C HIS A 239 -19.80 -3.17 -11.71
N ASN A 240 -19.80 -3.16 -13.04
CA ASN A 240 -19.72 -1.93 -13.85
C ASN A 240 -21.05 -1.16 -13.89
N GLY A 241 -22.09 -1.74 -13.30
CA GLY A 241 -23.45 -1.24 -13.29
C GLY A 241 -23.74 -0.20 -12.22
N VAL A 242 -24.95 0.37 -12.29
CA VAL A 242 -25.54 1.15 -11.21
C VAL A 242 -26.44 0.25 -10.38
N LEU A 243 -26.35 0.37 -9.05
CA LEU A 243 -27.25 -0.32 -8.13
C LEU A 243 -28.63 0.35 -8.17
N GLU A 244 -29.64 -0.35 -8.69
CA GLU A 244 -31.00 0.16 -8.82
C GLU A 244 -31.96 -0.45 -7.79
N GLN A 245 -32.86 0.37 -7.23
CA GLN A 245 -33.95 -0.11 -6.39
C GLN A 245 -35.10 -0.64 -7.27
N THR A 246 -35.03 -1.91 -7.68
CA THR A 246 -36.05 -2.54 -8.52
C THR A 246 -37.26 -3.04 -7.74
N ARG A 247 -37.12 -3.27 -6.42
CA ARG A 247 -38.19 -3.73 -5.53
C ARG A 247 -38.24 -2.91 -4.24
N PRO A 248 -39.38 -2.91 -3.51
CA PRO A 248 -39.53 -2.18 -2.25
C PRO A 248 -38.47 -2.55 -1.19
N ASP A 249 -37.93 -3.76 -1.31
CA ASP A 249 -37.11 -4.47 -0.33
C ASP A 249 -35.76 -4.93 -0.88
N GLY A 250 -35.43 -4.61 -2.14
CA GLY A 250 -34.20 -5.10 -2.78
C GLY A 250 -33.59 -4.12 -3.76
N PHE A 251 -32.27 -4.20 -3.84
CA PHE A 251 -31.48 -3.55 -4.88
C PHE A 251 -30.94 -4.62 -5.82
N THR A 252 -30.83 -4.29 -7.09
CA THR A 252 -30.24 -5.18 -8.11
C THR A 252 -29.27 -4.39 -8.97
N TRP A 253 -28.21 -5.04 -9.42
CA TRP A 253 -27.25 -4.45 -10.34
C TRP A 253 -27.81 -4.47 -11.76
N ASP A 254 -27.80 -3.33 -12.46
CA ASP A 254 -28.31 -3.25 -13.83
C ASP A 254 -27.49 -4.10 -14.83
N CYS A 255 -26.19 -4.27 -14.59
CA CYS A 255 -25.25 -4.97 -15.45
C CYS A 255 -25.52 -6.48 -15.58
N CYS A 256 -25.96 -7.13 -14.51
CA CYS A 256 -26.18 -8.58 -14.48
C CYS A 256 -27.52 -9.02 -13.87
N GLN A 257 -28.31 -8.08 -13.35
CA GLN A 257 -29.58 -8.33 -12.65
C GLN A 257 -29.42 -9.20 -11.38
N ALA A 258 -28.20 -9.31 -10.85
CA ALA A 258 -27.93 -9.94 -9.57
C ALA A 258 -28.40 -9.07 -8.40
N ASP A 259 -28.58 -9.69 -7.24
CA ASP A 259 -28.95 -8.98 -6.01
C ASP A 259 -27.82 -8.04 -5.57
N GLY A 260 -28.16 -6.98 -4.83
CA GLY A 260 -27.22 -5.92 -4.47
C GLY A 260 -26.04 -6.35 -3.59
N ASP A 261 -26.13 -7.52 -2.96
CA ASP A 261 -25.10 -8.15 -2.14
C ASP A 261 -24.31 -9.24 -2.87
N ASP A 262 -24.60 -9.49 -4.16
CA ASP A 262 -23.90 -10.50 -4.96
C ASP A 262 -22.53 -10.03 -5.43
N ASP A 263 -21.63 -10.98 -5.66
CA ASP A 263 -20.28 -10.72 -6.14
C ASP A 263 -20.30 -10.05 -7.53
N GLY A 264 -19.25 -9.30 -7.85
CA GLY A 264 -19.10 -8.61 -9.13
C GLY A 264 -19.22 -9.53 -10.34
N CYS A 265 -20.00 -9.13 -11.35
CA CYS A 265 -20.22 -9.93 -12.57
C CYS A 265 -19.10 -9.81 -13.62
N GLU A 266 -18.16 -8.88 -13.43
CA GLU A 266 -17.02 -8.69 -14.32
C GLU A 266 -15.71 -8.89 -13.56
N THR A 267 -14.77 -9.58 -14.21
CA THR A 267 -13.44 -9.86 -13.66
C THR A 267 -12.39 -9.10 -14.46
N THR A 268 -11.66 -8.19 -13.82
CA THR A 268 -10.58 -7.42 -14.44
C THR A 268 -9.36 -7.35 -13.52
N ALA A 269 -8.23 -6.83 -14.00
CA ALA A 269 -7.18 -6.37 -13.09
C ALA A 269 -7.73 -5.25 -12.20
N HIS A 270 -7.21 -5.13 -10.98
CA HIS A 270 -7.49 -3.96 -10.14
C HIS A 270 -6.92 -2.70 -10.80
N GLU A 271 -7.73 -1.66 -10.89
CA GLU A 271 -7.29 -0.33 -11.29
C GLU A 271 -7.11 0.59 -10.08
N ILE A 272 -6.03 1.38 -10.05
CA ILE A 272 -5.75 2.32 -8.97
C ILE A 272 -6.80 3.45 -9.00
N ASP A 273 -7.37 3.75 -7.83
CA ASP A 273 -8.24 4.90 -7.63
C ASP A 273 -7.41 6.18 -7.44
N GLU A 274 -7.15 6.92 -8.52
CA GLU A 274 -6.39 8.18 -8.47
C GLU A 274 -7.06 9.25 -7.58
N ASP A 275 -8.37 9.15 -7.37
CA ASP A 275 -9.14 10.06 -6.52
C ASP A 275 -9.12 9.65 -5.04
N TYR A 276 -8.58 8.47 -4.71
CA TYR A 276 -8.45 7.99 -3.34
C TYR A 276 -7.38 8.79 -2.57
N ASP A 277 -7.84 9.77 -1.79
CA ASP A 277 -7.00 10.51 -0.86
C ASP A 277 -7.09 9.89 0.54
N ALA A 278 -6.06 9.13 0.94
CA ALA A 278 -5.96 8.53 2.28
C ALA A 278 -6.09 9.56 3.43
N LYS A 279 -5.88 10.86 3.15
CA LYS A 279 -6.03 11.94 4.15
C LYS A 279 -7.45 12.47 4.27
N LYS A 280 -8.33 12.18 3.30
CA LYS A 280 -9.75 12.51 3.39
C LYS A 280 -10.46 11.31 4.01
N PRO A 281 -10.73 11.31 5.32
CA PRO A 281 -11.55 10.25 5.91
C PRO A 281 -12.86 10.17 5.14
N LYS A 282 -13.21 8.95 4.69
CA LYS A 282 -14.46 8.66 3.98
C LYS A 282 -15.60 9.22 4.82
N ARG A 283 -16.26 10.28 4.36
CA ARG A 283 -17.43 10.83 5.03
C ARG A 283 -18.56 9.84 4.83
N TYR A 284 -18.79 8.99 5.83
CA TYR A 284 -19.78 7.91 5.81
C TYR A 284 -21.24 8.36 5.60
N TRP A 285 -21.52 9.66 5.40
CA TRP A 285 -22.85 10.24 5.30
C TRP A 285 -23.18 10.85 3.92
N GLU A 286 -22.32 10.68 2.90
CA GLU A 286 -22.57 11.12 1.52
C GLU A 286 -22.99 9.96 0.58
N SER A 287 -23.35 8.81 1.15
CA SER A 287 -23.89 7.64 0.43
C SER A 287 -25.38 7.49 0.69
#